data_AF-A0A7C7ZW30-F1
#
_entry.id   AF-A0A7C7ZW30-F1
#
_cell.length_a   1.000
_cell.length_b   1.000
_cell.length_c   1.000
_cell.angle_alpha   90.00
_cell.angle_beta   90.00
_cell.angle_gamma   90.00
#
_symmetry.space_group_name_H-M   'P 1'
#
loop_
_entity.id
_entity.type
_entity.pdbx_description
1 polymer ?
#
loop_
_entity_poly.entity_id
_entity_poly.type
_entity_poly.pdbx_seq_one_letter_code
_entity_poly.pdbx_strand_id
1 'polypeptide(L)' 'MNGSKTEAIVQKILDPSGVQLNGSRPWDIRIHNPKFYERVLSGGSLALGESYMDGW' A
#
# COMPACT_ATOMS: atom_id res chain seq x y z
N MET A 1 -3.77 -16.23 -4.87
CA MET A 1 -2.47 -15.85 -4.28
C MET A 1 -1.82 -14.74 -5.12
N ASN A 2 -2.52 -13.61 -5.32
CA ASN A 2 -2.07 -12.54 -6.24
C ASN A 2 -1.42 -11.33 -5.51
N GLY A 3 -1.47 -11.29 -4.18
CA GLY A 3 -1.00 -10.13 -3.40
C GLY A 3 0.52 -9.92 -3.41
N SER A 4 1.33 -10.99 -3.50
CA SER A 4 2.78 -10.90 -3.30
C SER A 4 3.52 -10.03 -4.33
N LYS A 5 3.09 -10.01 -5.60
CA LYS A 5 3.79 -9.25 -6.66
C LYS A 5 3.47 -7.76 -6.61
N THR A 6 2.18 -7.41 -6.47
CA THR A 6 1.73 -6.03 -6.38
C THR A 6 2.19 -5.39 -5.07
N GLU A 7 2.15 -6.13 -3.96
CA GLU A 7 2.74 -5.71 -2.67
C GLU A 7 4.22 -5.37 -2.79
N ALA A 8 5.03 -6.24 -3.41
CA ALA A 8 6.45 -5.99 -3.59
C ALA A 8 6.75 -4.75 -4.46
N ILE A 9 5.90 -4.45 -5.45
CA ILE A 9 6.03 -3.24 -6.27
C ILE A 9 5.73 -2.01 -5.42
N VAL A 10 4.63 -2.04 -4.64
CA VAL A 10 4.27 -0.93 -3.76
C VAL A 10 5.35 -0.71 -2.70
N GLN A 11 5.89 -1.77 -2.09
CA GLN A 11 7.02 -1.67 -1.16
C GLN A 11 8.21 -0.96 -1.80
N LYS A 12 8.61 -1.37 -3.02
CA LYS A 12 9.73 -0.74 -3.75
C LYS A 12 9.51 0.74 -4.05
N ILE A 13 8.26 1.17 -4.27
CA ILE A 13 7.93 2.58 -4.48
C ILE A 13 8.10 3.37 -3.17
N LEU A 14 7.80 2.76 -2.03
CA LEU A 14 7.87 3.36 -0.70
C LEU A 14 9.26 3.26 -0.04
N ASP A 15 10.12 2.34 -0.48
CA ASP A 15 11.47 2.15 0.08
C ASP A 15 12.28 3.45 0.17
N PRO A 16 12.30 4.35 -0.84
CA PRO A 16 13.04 5.61 -0.76
C PRO A 16 12.54 6.58 0.32
N SER A 17 11.28 6.48 0.74
CA SER A 17 10.72 7.28 1.83
C SER A 17 10.88 6.62 3.20
N GLY A 18 11.46 5.41 3.26
CA GLY A 18 11.70 4.69 4.51
C GLY A 18 10.43 4.15 5.18
N VAL A 19 9.35 4.00 4.42
CA VAL A 19 8.05 3.45 4.86
C VAL A 19 7.98 1.97 4.55
N GLN A 20 7.59 1.16 5.54
CA GLN A 20 7.38 -0.27 5.38
C GLN A 20 5.89 -0.60 5.36
N LEU A 21 5.47 -1.45 4.43
CA LEU A 21 4.15 -2.05 4.43
C LEU A 21 4.05 -3.05 5.59
N ASN A 22 2.97 -2.93 6.37
CA ASN A 22 2.73 -3.69 7.59
C ASN A 22 3.88 -3.63 8.61
N GLY A 23 4.62 -2.51 8.61
CA GLY A 23 5.70 -2.27 9.55
C GLY A 23 5.22 -1.99 10.98
N SER A 24 6.19 -1.77 11.87
CA SER A 24 5.96 -1.56 13.31
C SER A 24 6.19 -0.12 13.76
N ARG A 25 6.72 0.74 12.88
CA ARG A 25 6.98 2.14 13.20
C ARG A 25 5.67 2.93 13.17
N PRO A 26 5.56 4.04 13.91
CA PRO A 26 4.34 4.84 13.94
C PRO A 26 3.87 5.40 12.59
N TRP A 27 4.78 5.51 11.62
CA TRP A 27 4.51 6.02 10.27
C TRP A 27 4.51 4.94 9.18
N ASP A 28 4.68 3.67 9.57
CA ASP A 28 4.55 2.56 8.64
C ASP A 28 3.06 2.33 8.31
N ILE A 29 2.79 2.00 7.05
CA ILE A 29 1.41 1.81 6.58
C ILE A 29 0.98 0.40 6.92
N ARG A 30 -0.17 0.23 7.58
CA ARG A 30 -0.80 -1.08 7.79
C ARG A 30 -1.92 -1.29 6.79
N ILE A 31 -1.87 -2.41 6.08
CA ILE A 31 -2.86 -2.76 5.07
C ILE A 31 -3.87 -3.71 5.69
N HIS A 32 -5.13 -3.29 5.71
CA HIS A 32 -6.26 -4.08 6.22
C HIS A 32 -6.93 -4.89 5.11
N ASN A 33 -6.79 -4.46 3.85
CA ASN A 33 -7.38 -5.08 2.69
C ASN A 33 -6.33 -5.39 1.60
N PRO A 34 -6.09 -6.67 1.25
CA PRO A 34 -5.08 -7.05 0.25
C PRO A 34 -5.38 -6.54 -1.17
N LYS A 35 -6.61 -6.09 -1.46
CA LYS A 35 -6.95 -5.45 -2.75
C LYS A 35 -6.39 -4.02 -2.87
N PHE A 36 -5.88 -3.44 -1.78
CA PHE A 36 -5.21 -2.14 -1.77
C PHE A 36 -4.13 -2.04 -2.85
N TYR A 37 -3.26 -3.05 -2.95
CA TYR A 37 -2.10 -2.99 -3.84
C TYR A 37 -2.49 -2.85 -5.31
N GLU A 38 -3.47 -3.63 -5.77
CA GLU A 38 -3.96 -3.56 -7.15
C GLU A 38 -4.66 -2.22 -7.41
N ARG A 39 -5.49 -1.75 -6.48
CA ARG A 39 -6.22 -0.48 -6.61
C ARG A 39 -5.28 0.72 -6.69
N VAL A 40 -4.27 0.79 -5.82
CA VAL A 40 -3.30 1.90 -5.80
C VAL A 40 -2.42 1.88 -7.03
N LEU A 41 -1.97 0.71 -7.50
CA LEU A 41 -1.17 0.63 -8.72
C LEU A 41 -1.96 1.04 -9.99
N SER A 42 -3.27 0.78 -10.02
CA SER A 42 -4.13 1.17 -11.15
C SER A 42 -4.62 2.61 -11.10
N GLY A 43 -4.89 3.16 -9.90
CA GLY A 43 -5.50 4.49 -9.74
C GLY A 43 -4.58 5.57 -9.16
N GLY A 44 -3.31 5.25 -8.89
CA GLY A 44 -2.30 6.20 -8.42
C GLY A 44 -2.64 6.89 -7.11
N SER A 45 -2.35 8.19 -7.01
CA SER A 45 -2.51 8.97 -5.78
C SER A 45 -3.97 9.14 -5.34
N LEU A 46 -4.91 9.18 -6.29
CA LEU A 46 -6.33 9.30 -5.96
C LEU A 46 -6.85 8.02 -5.31
N ALA A 47 -6.54 6.87 -5.92
CA ALA A 47 -6.88 5.56 -5.35
C ALA A 47 -6.24 5.34 -3.97
N LEU A 48 -5.04 5.86 -3.73
CA LEU A 48 -4.42 5.85 -2.41
C LEU A 48 -5.25 6.64 -1.39
N GLY A 49 -5.65 7.87 -1.72
CA GLY A 49 -6.49 8.69 -0.83
C GLY A 49 -7.86 8.08 -0.55
N GLU A 50 -8.52 7.54 -1.58
CA GLU A 50 -9.80 6.85 -1.43
C GLU A 50 -9.67 5.59 -0.57
N SER A 51 -8.61 4.79 -0.77
CA SER A 51 -8.38 3.59 0.03
C SER A 51 -8.16 3.91 1.51
N TYR A 52 -7.53 5.06 1.81
CA TYR A 52 -7.43 5.56 3.18
C TYR A 52 -8.80 5.93 3.75
N MET A 53 -9.63 6.64 2.98
CA MET A 53 -11.00 6.99 3.41
C MET A 53 -11.89 5.76 3.62
N ASP A 54 -11.71 4.73 2.79
CA ASP A 54 -12.42 3.45 2.88
C ASP A 54 -11.92 2.55 4.04
N GLY A 55 -10.84 2.93 4.72
CA GLY A 55 -10.24 2.16 5.82
C GLY A 55 -9.58 0.84 5.38
N TRP A 56 -9.03 0.80 4.17
CA TRP A 56 -8.34 -0.36 3.60
C TRP A 56 -6.95 -0.59 4.16
#